data_AF-A0A8S3CNW2-F1
#
_entry.id   AF-A0A8S3CNW2-F1
#
_cell.length_a   1.000
_cell.length_b   1.000
_cell.length_c   1.000
_cell.angle_alpha   90.00
_cell.angle_beta   90.00
_cell.angle_gamma   90.00
#
_symmetry.space_group_name_H-M   'P 1'
#
loop_
_entity.id
_entity.type
_entity.pdbx_description
1 polymer ?
#
loop_
_entity_poly.entity_id
_entity_poly.type
_entity_poly.pdbx_seq_one_letter_code
_entity_poly.pdbx_strand_id
1 'polypeptide(L)' 'MGIGRKGNLVYIIDFGLAKKYRDARTHQHIPYRENKNL' A
#
# COMPACT_ATOMS: atom_id res chain seq x y z
N MET A 1 -11.11 -9.59 -12.42
CA MET A 1 -10.63 -10.98 -12.19
C MET A 1 -9.73 -11.37 -13.35
N GLY A 2 -8.68 -12.17 -13.11
CA GLY A 2 -7.79 -12.61 -14.20
C GLY A 2 -8.50 -13.48 -15.23
N ILE A 3 -7.83 -13.81 -16.34
CA ILE A 3 -8.34 -14.73 -17.36
C ILE A 3 -7.71 -16.13 -17.19
N GLY A 4 -8.45 -17.18 -17.54
CA GLY A 4 -7.96 -18.57 -17.53
C GLY A 4 -7.52 -19.06 -16.15
N ARG A 5 -6.34 -19.68 -16.05
CA ARG A 5 -5.77 -20.26 -14.82
C ARG A 5 -5.59 -19.26 -13.67
N LYS A 6 -5.68 -17.96 -13.95
CA LYS A 6 -5.57 -16.87 -12.96
C LYS A 6 -6.92 -16.23 -12.63
N GLY A 7 -8.04 -16.88 -13.01
CA GLY A 7 -9.39 -16.35 -12.83
C GLY A 7 -9.79 -16.10 -11.38
N ASN A 8 -9.31 -16.95 -10.46
CA ASN A 8 -9.52 -16.81 -9.03
C ASN A 8 -8.44 -15.94 -8.33
N LEU A 9 -7.45 -15.43 -9.06
CA LEU A 9 -6.45 -14.51 -8.50
C LEU A 9 -6.90 -13.05 -8.67
N VAL A 10 -6.92 -12.33 -7.55
CA VAL A 10 -7.18 -10.89 -7.49
C VAL A 10 -5.84 -10.17 -7.30
N TYR A 11 -5.57 -9.18 -8.14
CA TYR A 11 -4.36 -8.37 -8.07
C TYR A 11 -4.70 -6.99 -7.51
N ILE A 12 -3.83 -6.47 -6.65
CA ILE A 12 -3.78 -5.04 -6.33
C ILE A 12 -2.81 -4.38 -7.31
N ILE A 13 -3.26 -3.28 -7.90
CA ILE A 13 -2.50 -2.47 -8.87
C ILE A 13 -2.56 -1.01 -8.45
N ASP A 14 -1.73 -0.20 -9.10
CA ASP A 14 -1.61 1.24 -8.87
C ASP A 14 -1.10 1.62 -7.46
N PHE A 15 0.22 1.55 -7.29
CA PHE A 15 0.91 2.03 -6.09
C PHE A 15 1.44 3.46 -6.23
N GLY A 16 0.95 4.25 -7.20
CA GLY A 16 1.47 5.58 -7.50
C GLY A 16 1.39 6.57 -6.33
N LEU A 17 0.41 6.38 -5.45
CA LEU A 17 0.20 7.20 -4.23
C LEU A 17 0.57 6.46 -2.94
N ALA A 18 1.19 5.29 -3.02
CA ALA A 18 1.53 4.51 -1.83
C ALA A 18 2.63 5.21 -1.01
N LYS A 19 2.46 5.25 0.31
CA LYS A 19 3.41 5.89 1.23
C LYS A 19 3.72 4.99 2.41
N LYS A 20 5.00 4.90 2.78
CA LYS A 20 5.47 4.12 3.93
C LYS A 20 4.92 4.72 5.23
N TYR A 21 4.20 3.90 6.01
CA TYR A 21 3.56 4.33 7.27
C TYR A 21 4.34 3.91 8.53
N ARG A 22 5.23 2.90 8.41
CA ARG A 22 6.08 2.43 9.50
C ARG A 22 7.46 2.06 9.01
N ASP A 23 8.47 2.13 9.87
CA ASP A 23 9.78 1.57 9.57
C ASP A 23 9.75 0.03 9.49
N ALA A 24 10.53 -0.56 8.59
CA ALA A 24 10.50 -2.01 8.37
C ALA A 24 11.33 -2.80 9.39
N ARG A 25 12.31 -2.17 10.05
CA ARG A 25 13.18 -2.83 11.04
C ARG A 25 12.68 -2.60 12.46
N THR A 26 12.28 -1.38 12.76
CA THR A 26 11.84 -1.02 14.13
C THR A 26 10.33 -1.04 14.31
N HIS A 27 9.58 -1.14 13.20
CA HIS A 27 8.10 -1.05 13.19
C HIS A 27 7.56 0.28 13.74
N GLN A 28 8.42 1.30 13.87
CA GLN A 28 8.03 2.61 14.37
C GLN A 28 7.06 3.30 13.40
N HIS A 29 5.93 3.76 13.90
CA HIS A 29 4.89 4.44 13.12
C HIS A 29 5.27 5.89 12.82
N ILE A 30 4.81 6.43 11.69
CA ILE A 30 4.98 7.85 11.37
C ILE A 30 4.26 8.75 12.39
N PRO A 31 4.80 9.93 12.70
CA PRO A 31 4.12 10.87 13.60
C PRO A 31 2.84 11.41 12.95
N TYR A 32 1.90 11.81 13.80
CA TYR A 32 0.74 12.59 13.38
C TYR A 32 1.17 13.94 12.79
N ARG A 33 0.44 14.41 11.77
CA ARG A 33 0.66 15.72 11.12
C ARG A 33 -0.69 16.30 10.71
N GLU A 34 -0.95 17.54 11.11
CA GLU A 34 -2.03 18.33 10.54
C GLU A 34 -1.64 18.77 9.11
N ASN A 35 -2.61 18.84 8.19
CA ASN A 35 -2.40 19.17 6.76
C ASN A 35 -1.54 18.16 5.96
N LYS A 36 -1.89 16.87 6.06
CA LYS A 36 -1.28 15.86 5.20
C LYS A 36 -1.80 15.99 3.76
N ASN A 37 -0.93 16.39 2.84
CA ASN A 37 -1.16 16.18 1.40
C ASN A 37 -0.95 14.69 1.06
N LEU A 38 -1.84 14.17 0.22
CA LEU A 38 -1.75 12.84 -0.38
C LEU A 38 -0.47 12.71 -1.20
#